data_AF-A0AAT9HIH7-F1
#
_entry.id   AF-A0AAT9HIH7-F1
#
_cell.length_a   1.000
_cell.length_b   1.000
_cell.length_c   1.000
_cell.angle_alpha   90.00
_cell.angle_beta   90.00
_cell.angle_gamma   90.00
#
_symmetry.space_group_name_H-M   'P 1'
#
loop_
_entity.id
_entity.type
_entity.pdbx_description
1 polymer ?
#
loop_
_entity_poly.entity_id
_entity_poly.type
_entity_poly.pdbx_seq_one_letter_code
_entity_poly.pdbx_strand_id
1 'polypeptide(L)'
;MRGVERATPWGYSLYSFKVYGGEPAPASTTRTNLALNHPAYANFYQHAGNSPAFVTDGGRPADLKADQSRWSSDWNADRWVSVDLGARSTVDTIDLYWEAAYAVDYELQVSDDNRTWRTVYRPSAAEVASRRANVKSPGEAVGVRDSIRLPQPATGRYVRMLGKERRSFYNPAPATAQFGYSLYEFEVWGTGGSAAAAYPALPAEQPGSYRTTFFDDFTTAALDRAKWRVVRTGTEMGSVNGESQAYVDSRTTSARRTAV
;
A
#
# COMPACT_ATOMS: atom_id res chain seq x y z
N MET A 1 13.99 -3.31 -0.74
CA MET A 1 13.26 -3.64 -1.99
C MET A 1 12.28 -4.77 -1.71
N ARG A 2 11.04 -4.68 -2.21
CA ARG A 2 10.08 -5.81 -2.24
C ARG A 2 9.87 -6.20 -3.70
N GLY A 3 10.39 -7.34 -4.12
CA GLY A 3 10.09 -7.88 -5.44
C GLY A 3 8.66 -8.42 -5.48
N VAL A 4 7.86 -7.96 -6.45
CA VAL A 4 6.44 -8.32 -6.59
C VAL A 4 6.18 -9.34 -7.69
N GLU A 5 6.88 -9.23 -8.82
CA GLU A 5 6.84 -10.20 -9.92
C GLU A 5 8.21 -10.31 -10.59
N ARG A 6 8.62 -11.50 -11.04
CA ARG A 6 9.94 -11.72 -11.65
C ARG A 6 9.80 -11.60 -13.17
N ALA A 7 10.74 -10.93 -13.82
CA ALA A 7 10.76 -10.82 -15.28
C ALA A 7 11.18 -12.13 -15.98
N THR A 8 11.74 -13.09 -15.24
CA THR A 8 12.23 -14.38 -15.76
C THR A 8 11.94 -15.51 -14.77
N PRO A 9 12.14 -16.79 -15.14
CA PRO A 9 12.11 -17.91 -14.18
C PRO A 9 13.13 -17.76 -13.04
N TRP A 10 14.18 -16.96 -13.24
CA TRP A 10 15.23 -16.68 -12.26
C TRP A 10 14.82 -15.58 -11.28
N GLY A 11 15.46 -15.52 -10.12
CA GLY A 11 15.17 -14.56 -9.05
C GLY A 11 15.42 -13.09 -9.42
N TYR A 12 15.33 -12.19 -8.45
CA TYR A 12 15.69 -10.79 -8.64
C TYR A 12 17.21 -10.62 -8.57
N SER A 13 17.80 -10.00 -9.58
CA SER A 13 19.17 -9.48 -9.52
C SER A 13 19.17 -7.97 -9.74
N LEU A 14 20.09 -7.28 -9.07
CA LEU A 14 20.33 -5.86 -9.24
C LEU A 14 21.84 -5.62 -9.22
N TYR A 15 22.33 -4.80 -10.16
CA TYR A 15 23.75 -4.47 -10.24
C TYR A 15 24.18 -3.51 -9.13
N SER A 16 23.29 -2.61 -8.67
CA SER A 16 23.53 -1.76 -7.51
C SER A 16 22.22 -1.26 -6.89
N PHE A 17 22.26 -0.96 -5.59
CA PHE A 17 21.20 -0.24 -4.88
C PHE A 17 21.85 0.95 -4.18
N LYS A 18 21.54 2.15 -4.65
CA LYS A 18 22.06 3.40 -4.10
C LYS A 18 20.90 4.16 -3.45
N VAL A 19 21.05 4.55 -2.18
CA VAL A 19 20.06 5.37 -1.45
C VAL A 19 20.60 6.79 -1.39
N TYR A 20 19.85 7.73 -1.97
CA TYR A 20 20.21 9.15 -1.96
C TYR A 20 19.25 9.88 -1.03
N GLY A 21 19.81 10.67 -0.12
CA GLY A 21 19.06 11.63 0.68
C GLY A 21 19.10 13.00 0.01
N GLY A 22 17.94 13.63 -0.13
CA GLY A 22 17.78 15.05 -0.43
C GLY A 22 16.79 15.66 0.54
N GLU A 23 16.83 16.97 0.74
CA GLU A 23 15.76 17.66 1.44
C GLU A 23 14.45 17.39 0.68
N PRO A 24 13.36 16.96 1.36
CA PRO A 24 12.10 16.72 0.67
C PRO A 24 11.70 17.98 -0.10
N ALA A 25 11.22 17.81 -1.34
CA ALA A 25 10.76 18.92 -2.15
C ALA A 25 9.80 19.82 -1.34
N PRO A 26 9.88 21.16 -1.49
CA PRO A 26 9.00 22.05 -0.75
C PRO A 26 7.54 21.70 -1.03
N ALA A 27 6.71 21.75 0.01
CA ALA A 27 5.30 21.43 -0.05
C ALA A 27 4.60 22.27 -1.13
N SER A 28 3.94 21.62 -2.08
CA SER A 28 3.13 22.31 -3.10
C SER A 28 2.02 23.14 -2.45
N THR A 29 1.83 24.39 -2.86
CA THR A 29 0.65 25.18 -2.47
C THR A 29 -0.53 24.97 -3.41
N THR A 30 -0.32 24.31 -4.55
CA THR A 30 -1.36 24.04 -5.55
C THR A 30 -2.12 22.79 -5.16
N ARG A 31 -3.46 22.88 -5.17
CA ARG A 31 -4.32 21.72 -4.92
C ARG A 31 -4.25 20.73 -6.08
N THR A 32 -3.89 19.49 -5.79
CA THR A 32 -3.74 18.42 -6.80
C THR A 32 -4.13 17.05 -6.21
N ASN A 33 -4.18 16.01 -7.05
CA ASN A 33 -4.20 14.62 -6.59
C ASN A 33 -2.79 14.22 -6.13
N LEU A 34 -2.57 14.23 -4.82
CA LEU A 34 -1.32 13.91 -4.13
C LEU A 34 -0.98 12.42 -4.17
N ALA A 35 -1.94 11.55 -4.50
CA ALA A 35 -1.74 10.11 -4.54
C ALA A 35 -1.28 9.60 -5.90
N LEU A 36 -1.43 10.39 -6.97
CA LEU A 36 -1.11 9.95 -8.33
C LEU A 36 0.37 9.58 -8.46
N ASN A 37 0.65 8.35 -8.92
CA ASN A 37 1.97 7.73 -9.05
C ASN A 37 2.75 7.59 -7.75
N HIS A 38 2.11 7.72 -6.58
CA HIS A 38 2.74 7.52 -5.29
C HIS A 38 2.71 6.05 -4.85
N PRO A 39 3.69 5.58 -4.04
CA PRO A 39 3.69 4.22 -3.54
C PRO A 39 2.46 3.93 -2.67
N ALA A 40 1.83 2.79 -2.93
CA ALA A 40 0.73 2.27 -2.13
C ALA A 40 1.07 0.92 -1.47
N TYR A 41 0.45 0.66 -0.32
CA TYR A 41 0.66 -0.51 0.51
C TYR A 41 -0.67 -1.08 0.96
N ALA A 42 -0.73 -2.38 1.21
CA ALA A 42 -1.90 -3.04 1.78
C ALA A 42 -1.45 -4.15 2.74
N ASN A 43 -2.31 -4.52 3.69
CA ASN A 43 -2.07 -5.71 4.51
C ASN A 43 -2.28 -7.02 3.75
N PHE A 44 -3.13 -7.00 2.71
CA PHE A 44 -3.34 -8.15 1.85
C PHE A 44 -3.77 -7.74 0.44
N TYR A 45 -3.47 -8.58 -0.54
CA TYR A 45 -4.04 -8.55 -1.87
C TYR A 45 -3.95 -9.94 -2.50
N GLN A 46 -4.86 -10.28 -3.43
CA GLN A 46 -5.05 -11.66 -3.90
C GLN A 46 -3.86 -12.21 -4.69
N HIS A 47 -3.29 -11.42 -5.62
CA HIS A 47 -2.12 -11.78 -6.43
C HIS A 47 -1.49 -10.54 -7.08
N ALA A 48 -0.35 -10.67 -7.77
CA ALA A 48 0.39 -9.53 -8.36
C ALA A 48 -0.47 -8.59 -9.25
N GLY A 49 -1.35 -9.16 -10.09
CA GLY A 49 -2.36 -8.41 -10.86
C GLY A 49 -3.42 -7.64 -10.06
N ASN A 50 -3.37 -7.67 -8.73
CA ASN A 50 -4.20 -6.86 -7.82
C ASN A 50 -3.38 -6.06 -6.81
N SER A 51 -2.14 -5.69 -7.18
CA SER A 51 -1.23 -4.91 -6.36
C SER A 51 -1.88 -3.63 -5.82
N PRO A 52 -1.55 -3.19 -4.59
CA PRO A 52 -1.98 -1.88 -4.08
C PRO A 52 -1.51 -0.73 -4.97
N ALA A 53 -0.43 -0.88 -5.74
CA ALA A 53 0.07 0.17 -6.64
C ALA A 53 -0.95 0.62 -7.71
N PHE A 54 -1.95 -0.22 -8.00
CA PHE A 54 -2.99 0.11 -8.98
C PHE A 54 -3.98 1.16 -8.47
N VAL A 55 -4.07 1.43 -7.17
CA VAL A 55 -4.99 2.50 -6.68
C VAL A 55 -4.45 3.91 -6.92
N THR A 56 -3.28 4.04 -7.54
CA THR A 56 -2.56 5.31 -7.70
C THR A 56 -2.03 5.47 -9.13
N ASP A 57 -2.42 4.60 -10.05
CA ASP A 57 -1.89 4.59 -11.43
C ASP A 57 -2.69 5.48 -12.38
N GLY A 58 -3.78 6.10 -11.89
CA GLY A 58 -4.69 6.92 -12.69
C GLY A 58 -5.68 6.10 -13.53
N GLY A 59 -5.65 4.78 -13.41
CA GLY A 59 -6.42 3.82 -14.19
C GLY A 59 -7.78 3.53 -13.58
N ARG A 60 -8.82 4.16 -14.10
CA ARG A 60 -10.22 3.81 -13.78
C ARG A 60 -11.11 3.80 -15.02
N PRO A 61 -12.04 2.84 -15.15
CA PRO A 61 -13.01 2.87 -16.23
C PRO A 61 -14.09 3.91 -15.94
N ALA A 62 -14.54 4.64 -16.97
CA ALA A 62 -15.54 5.70 -16.82
C ALA A 62 -16.90 5.20 -16.30
N ASP A 63 -17.23 3.94 -16.56
CA ASP A 63 -18.47 3.28 -16.16
C ASP A 63 -18.38 2.54 -14.82
N LEU A 64 -17.19 2.49 -14.19
CA LEU A 64 -16.90 1.70 -12.98
C LEU A 64 -17.34 0.23 -13.09
N LYS A 65 -17.26 -0.34 -14.30
CA LYS A 65 -17.65 -1.71 -14.59
C LYS A 65 -16.64 -2.46 -15.47
N ALA A 66 -16.02 -1.77 -16.43
CA ALA A 66 -15.06 -2.42 -17.32
C ALA A 66 -13.83 -2.95 -16.56
N ASP A 67 -13.17 -3.96 -17.13
CA ASP A 67 -11.93 -4.49 -16.56
C ASP A 67 -10.80 -3.46 -16.70
N GLN A 68 -10.11 -3.20 -15.59
CA GLN A 68 -9.02 -2.22 -15.48
C GLN A 68 -8.15 -2.57 -14.27
N SER A 69 -6.95 -1.98 -14.19
CA SER A 69 -6.08 -2.09 -13.02
C SER A 69 -6.81 -1.73 -11.74
N ARG A 70 -6.66 -2.57 -10.71
CA ARG A 70 -7.32 -2.39 -9.40
C ARG A 70 -6.57 -3.11 -8.30
N TRP A 71 -6.61 -2.56 -7.09
CA TRP A 71 -6.29 -3.34 -5.90
C TRP A 71 -7.48 -4.21 -5.50
N SER A 72 -7.21 -5.44 -5.05
CA SER A 72 -8.23 -6.39 -4.58
C SER A 72 -7.72 -7.13 -3.35
N SER A 73 -8.44 -7.04 -2.24
CA SER A 73 -8.15 -7.80 -1.02
C SER A 73 -8.70 -9.24 -1.08
N ASP A 74 -8.33 -10.05 -0.09
CA ASP A 74 -9.07 -11.28 0.24
C ASP A 74 -10.44 -10.96 0.87
N TRP A 75 -11.24 -11.99 1.09
CA TRP A 75 -12.63 -11.95 1.57
C TRP A 75 -12.78 -11.72 3.08
N ASN A 76 -11.82 -11.07 3.72
CA ASN A 76 -11.87 -10.78 5.16
C ASN A 76 -12.21 -9.31 5.42
N ALA A 77 -12.80 -9.03 6.58
CA ALA A 77 -12.90 -7.66 7.07
C ALA A 77 -11.51 -7.12 7.47
N ASP A 78 -11.44 -5.83 7.80
CA ASP A 78 -10.21 -5.16 8.27
C ASP A 78 -9.05 -5.26 7.29
N ARG A 79 -9.37 -5.14 6.00
CA ARG A 79 -8.38 -4.98 4.94
C ARG A 79 -8.23 -3.53 4.58
N TRP A 80 -7.00 -3.14 4.31
CA TRP A 80 -6.67 -1.75 4.08
C TRP A 80 -5.71 -1.59 2.93
N VAL A 81 -5.84 -0.44 2.27
CA VAL A 81 -4.87 0.09 1.31
C VAL A 81 -4.52 1.51 1.73
N SER A 82 -3.23 1.84 1.69
CA SER A 82 -2.69 3.13 2.09
C SER A 82 -1.73 3.68 1.05
N VAL A 83 -1.69 5.00 0.89
CA VAL A 83 -0.77 5.71 -0.01
C VAL A 83 0.25 6.49 0.83
N ASP A 84 1.53 6.43 0.43
CA ASP A 84 2.60 7.31 0.93
C ASP A 84 2.73 8.53 0.02
N LEU A 85 2.28 9.69 0.49
CA LEU A 85 2.31 10.96 -0.26
C LEU A 85 3.73 11.55 -0.37
N GLY A 86 4.76 10.84 0.12
CA GLY A 86 6.18 11.20 0.05
C GLY A 86 6.61 12.22 1.12
N ALA A 87 5.73 13.16 1.46
CA ALA A 87 5.92 14.17 2.50
C ALA A 87 4.61 14.43 3.26
N ARG A 88 4.70 15.16 4.37
CA ARG A 88 3.50 15.62 5.11
C ARG A 88 2.69 16.56 4.21
N SER A 89 1.41 16.28 4.07
CA SER A 89 0.48 17.00 3.21
C SER A 89 -0.76 17.42 3.98
N THR A 90 -1.50 18.40 3.45
CA THR A 90 -2.84 18.77 3.92
C THR A 90 -3.86 18.21 2.96
N VAL A 91 -4.69 17.28 3.42
CA VAL A 91 -5.73 16.59 2.65
C VAL A 91 -7.08 17.23 2.93
N ASP A 92 -7.85 17.56 1.87
CA ASP A 92 -9.19 18.14 2.00
C ASP A 92 -10.30 17.25 1.41
N THR A 93 -9.98 16.47 0.37
CA THR A 93 -10.94 15.57 -0.28
C THR A 93 -10.28 14.25 -0.60
N ILE A 94 -11.04 13.17 -0.50
CA ILE A 94 -10.65 11.82 -0.91
C ILE A 94 -11.69 11.32 -1.90
N ASP A 95 -11.25 10.86 -3.06
CA ASP A 95 -12.10 10.15 -4.01
C ASP A 95 -11.71 8.66 -4.03
N LEU A 96 -12.68 7.80 -3.76
CA LEU A 96 -12.54 6.35 -3.88
C LEU A 96 -13.34 5.88 -5.07
N TYR A 97 -12.66 5.35 -6.08
CA TYR A 97 -13.27 4.74 -7.24
C TYR A 97 -13.29 3.23 -7.03
N TRP A 98 -14.41 2.74 -6.51
CA TRP A 98 -14.58 1.33 -6.25
C TRP A 98 -14.99 0.58 -7.50
N GLU A 99 -14.55 -0.68 -7.57
CA GLU A 99 -15.19 -1.68 -8.41
C GLU A 99 -16.47 -2.20 -7.71
N ALA A 100 -17.22 -3.10 -8.34
CA ALA A 100 -18.45 -3.63 -7.79
C ALA A 100 -18.28 -4.22 -6.37
N ALA A 101 -17.12 -4.79 -6.03
CA ALA A 101 -16.80 -5.29 -4.69
C ALA A 101 -16.31 -4.17 -3.74
N TYR A 102 -17.15 -3.16 -3.54
CA TYR A 102 -16.87 -2.00 -2.68
C TYR A 102 -17.08 -2.28 -1.18
N ALA A 103 -16.53 -1.40 -0.33
CA ALA A 103 -16.82 -1.41 1.11
C ALA A 103 -18.21 -0.82 1.43
N VAL A 104 -19.00 -1.55 2.21
CA VAL A 104 -20.25 -1.08 2.82
C VAL A 104 -19.96 -0.13 3.97
N ASP A 105 -18.96 -0.45 4.78
CA ASP A 105 -18.47 0.38 5.88
C ASP A 105 -16.94 0.41 5.85
N TYR A 106 -16.36 1.57 6.16
CA TYR A 106 -14.92 1.81 6.15
C TYR A 106 -14.54 3.03 6.99
N GLU A 107 -13.25 3.14 7.27
CA GLU A 107 -12.66 4.36 7.83
C GLU A 107 -11.64 4.95 6.86
N LEU A 108 -11.64 6.27 6.72
CA LEU A 108 -10.53 7.00 6.14
C LEU A 108 -9.65 7.53 7.25
N GLN A 109 -8.35 7.28 7.13
CA GLN A 109 -7.38 7.57 8.16
C GLN A 109 -6.15 8.23 7.57
N VAL A 110 -5.45 9.00 8.38
CA VAL A 110 -4.15 9.55 8.03
C VAL A 110 -3.11 9.26 9.10
N SER A 111 -1.84 9.32 8.74
CA SER A 111 -0.71 9.05 9.62
C SER A 111 0.52 9.84 9.20
N ASP A 112 1.39 10.16 10.15
CA ASP A 112 2.70 10.75 9.88
C ASP A 112 3.81 9.70 9.76
N ASP A 113 3.61 8.52 10.34
CA ASP A 113 4.66 7.51 10.59
C ASP A 113 4.31 6.11 10.06
N ASN A 114 3.15 5.96 9.42
CA ASN A 114 2.58 4.70 8.92
C ASN A 114 2.31 3.65 10.02
N ARG A 115 2.23 4.07 11.29
CA ARG A 115 2.02 3.20 12.45
C ARG A 115 0.83 3.67 13.28
N THR A 116 0.82 4.96 13.60
CA THR A 116 -0.21 5.61 14.39
C THR A 116 -1.19 6.27 13.44
N TRP A 117 -2.44 5.81 13.46
CA TRP A 117 -3.49 6.25 12.53
C TRP A 117 -4.57 7.03 13.26
N ARG A 118 -5.01 8.13 12.64
CA ARG A 118 -6.16 8.90 13.10
C ARG A 118 -7.28 8.87 12.07
N THR A 119 -8.48 8.51 12.51
CA THR A 119 -9.67 8.51 11.66
C THR A 119 -10.15 9.93 11.39
N VAL A 120 -10.34 10.24 10.12
CA VAL A 120 -10.77 11.56 9.62
C VAL A 120 -12.17 11.52 9.01
N TYR A 121 -12.66 10.34 8.66
CA TYR A 121 -14.02 10.15 8.15
C TYR A 121 -14.51 8.72 8.36
N ARG A 122 -15.82 8.59 8.54
CA ARG A 122 -16.60 7.36 8.48
C ARG A 122 -17.91 7.63 7.74
N PRO A 123 -18.41 6.71 6.90
CA PRO A 123 -19.77 6.80 6.38
C PRO A 123 -20.80 6.90 7.50
N SER A 124 -21.89 7.62 7.25
CA SER A 124 -23.03 7.66 8.16
C SER A 124 -23.75 6.32 8.21
N ALA A 125 -24.49 6.06 9.29
CA ALA A 125 -25.29 4.85 9.42
C ALA A 125 -26.33 4.70 8.27
N ALA A 126 -26.84 5.81 7.74
CA ALA A 126 -27.77 5.81 6.61
C ALA A 126 -27.09 5.39 5.30
N GLU A 127 -25.87 5.87 5.03
CA GLU A 127 -25.07 5.44 3.87
C GLU A 127 -24.71 3.96 3.96
N VAL A 128 -24.28 3.50 5.13
CA VAL A 128 -24.01 2.07 5.40
C VAL A 128 -25.26 1.23 5.16
N ALA A 129 -26.42 1.64 5.69
CA ALA A 129 -27.68 0.92 5.50
C ALA A 129 -28.10 0.86 4.02
N SER A 130 -27.95 1.98 3.28
CA SER A 130 -28.24 2.05 1.85
C SER A 130 -27.35 1.10 1.03
N ARG A 131 -26.04 1.06 1.33
CA ARG A 131 -25.10 0.12 0.69
C ARG A 131 -25.40 -1.33 1.02
N ARG A 132 -25.73 -1.62 2.29
CA ARG A 132 -26.11 -2.96 2.75
C ARG A 132 -27.37 -3.47 2.03
N ALA A 133 -28.31 -2.57 1.73
CA ALA A 133 -29.51 -2.90 0.98
C ALA A 133 -29.25 -3.09 -0.54
N ASN A 134 -28.13 -2.61 -1.07
CA ASN A 134 -27.77 -2.71 -2.50
C ASN A 134 -27.12 -4.07 -2.85
N VAL A 135 -27.94 -5.12 -2.79
CA VAL A 135 -27.57 -6.48 -3.16
C VAL A 135 -27.90 -6.71 -4.63
N LYS A 136 -26.87 -6.90 -5.47
CA LYS A 136 -26.99 -7.24 -6.89
C LYS A 136 -26.05 -8.38 -7.24
N SER A 137 -26.43 -9.21 -8.20
CA SER A 137 -25.55 -10.26 -8.74
C SER A 137 -24.29 -9.64 -9.37
N PRO A 138 -23.15 -10.36 -9.44
CA PRO A 138 -21.91 -9.81 -10.00
C PRO A 138 -22.04 -9.24 -11.41
N GLY A 139 -22.87 -9.82 -12.29
CA GLY A 139 -23.05 -9.33 -13.67
C GLY A 139 -23.83 -8.01 -13.78
N GLU A 140 -24.68 -7.72 -12.80
CA GLU A 140 -25.52 -6.50 -12.73
C GLU A 140 -24.93 -5.43 -11.81
N ALA A 141 -23.97 -5.83 -10.98
CA ALA A 141 -23.29 -4.94 -10.08
C ALA A 141 -22.39 -3.97 -10.86
N VAL A 142 -22.35 -2.74 -10.39
CA VAL A 142 -21.45 -1.68 -10.84
C VAL A 142 -20.72 -1.14 -9.62
N GLY A 143 -19.52 -0.63 -9.83
CA GLY A 143 -18.77 0.11 -8.84
C GLY A 143 -19.42 1.43 -8.45
N VAL A 144 -18.83 2.10 -7.48
CA VAL A 144 -19.32 3.38 -6.97
C VAL A 144 -18.15 4.34 -6.80
N ARG A 145 -18.39 5.63 -7.00
CA ARG A 145 -17.47 6.68 -6.60
C ARG A 145 -17.94 7.26 -5.26
N ASP A 146 -17.08 7.19 -4.27
CA ASP A 146 -17.24 8.02 -3.08
C ASP A 146 -16.40 9.28 -3.26
N SER A 147 -17.02 10.46 -3.19
CA SER A 147 -16.32 11.75 -3.18
C SER A 147 -16.49 12.39 -1.81
N ILE A 148 -15.48 12.22 -0.96
CA ILE A 148 -15.54 12.60 0.44
C ILE A 148 -14.78 13.90 0.63
N ARG A 149 -15.51 15.01 0.85
CA ARG A 149 -14.90 16.22 1.42
C ARG A 149 -14.80 16.06 2.93
N LEU A 150 -13.60 16.15 3.48
CA LEU A 150 -13.40 16.02 4.92
C LEU A 150 -14.07 17.20 5.65
N PRO A 151 -14.71 16.96 6.82
CA PRO A 151 -15.30 18.04 7.63
C PRO A 151 -14.29 19.12 7.99
N GLN A 152 -13.03 18.72 8.18
CA GLN A 152 -11.88 19.60 8.37
C GLN A 152 -10.68 19.02 7.60
N PRO A 153 -9.87 19.86 6.94
CA PRO A 153 -8.64 19.40 6.32
C PRO A 153 -7.73 18.69 7.33
N ALA A 154 -7.09 17.61 6.89
CA ALA A 154 -6.29 16.74 7.73
C ALA A 154 -4.83 16.70 7.26
N THR A 155 -3.88 16.88 8.16
CA THR A 155 -2.44 16.77 7.84
C THR A 155 -1.84 15.39 8.08
N GLY A 156 -1.15 14.80 7.11
CA GLY A 156 -0.43 13.54 7.28
C GLY A 156 0.43 13.22 6.05
N ARG A 157 1.38 12.31 6.20
CA ARG A 157 2.17 11.77 5.08
C ARG A 157 1.48 10.57 4.42
N TYR A 158 0.79 9.76 5.21
CA TYR A 158 0.11 8.56 4.76
C TYR A 158 -1.40 8.75 4.87
N VAL A 159 -2.13 8.20 3.91
CA VAL A 159 -3.60 8.15 3.91
C VAL A 159 -4.02 6.71 3.66
N ARG A 160 -5.04 6.22 4.37
CA ARG A 160 -5.49 4.83 4.30
C ARG A 160 -7.00 4.73 4.28
N MET A 161 -7.50 3.82 3.45
CA MET A 161 -8.84 3.27 3.56
C MET A 161 -8.75 1.95 4.34
N LEU A 162 -9.51 1.83 5.43
CA LEU A 162 -9.66 0.61 6.22
C LEU A 162 -11.10 0.09 6.08
N GLY A 163 -11.29 -1.01 5.34
CA GLY A 163 -12.60 -1.62 5.14
C GLY A 163 -13.08 -2.37 6.37
N LYS A 164 -14.28 -2.06 6.84
CA LYS A 164 -14.91 -2.65 8.04
C LYS A 164 -15.98 -3.66 7.70
N GLU A 165 -16.74 -3.42 6.64
CA GLU A 165 -17.78 -4.33 6.14
C GLU A 165 -17.74 -4.42 4.61
N ARG A 166 -17.75 -5.64 4.09
CA ARG A 166 -17.81 -5.92 2.65
C ARG A 166 -19.24 -5.88 2.14
N ARG A 167 -19.41 -5.49 0.88
CA ARG A 167 -20.68 -5.66 0.16
C ARG A 167 -21.08 -7.13 0.05
N SER A 168 -22.38 -7.41 0.21
CA SER A 168 -22.97 -8.69 -0.19
C SER A 168 -23.50 -8.64 -1.63
N PHE A 169 -23.25 -9.69 -2.41
CA PHE A 169 -23.80 -9.88 -3.76
C PHE A 169 -25.06 -10.76 -3.77
N TYR A 170 -25.40 -11.41 -2.65
CA TYR A 170 -26.53 -12.35 -2.53
C TYR A 170 -27.26 -12.22 -1.17
N ASN A 171 -28.56 -12.53 -1.11
CA ASN A 171 -29.37 -12.50 0.13
C ASN A 171 -30.55 -13.52 0.09
N PRO A 172 -30.76 -14.41 1.09
CA PRO A 172 -29.86 -14.69 2.22
C PRO A 172 -28.53 -15.19 1.69
N ALA A 173 -27.41 -14.74 2.26
CA ALA A 173 -26.09 -15.19 1.80
C ALA A 173 -25.97 -16.72 2.00
N PRO A 174 -25.86 -17.50 0.91
CA PRO A 174 -24.57 -18.10 0.51
C PRO A 174 -24.39 -18.13 -1.04
N ALA A 175 -23.26 -18.50 -1.63
CA ALA A 175 -22.28 -19.48 -1.16
C ALA A 175 -20.83 -19.00 -1.36
N THR A 176 -20.08 -18.99 -0.25
CA THR A 176 -18.67 -18.58 -0.12
C THR A 176 -18.33 -17.16 -0.59
N ALA A 177 -18.98 -16.12 -0.05
CA ALA A 177 -18.54 -14.70 -0.03
C ALA A 177 -17.22 -14.38 -0.79
N GLN A 178 -17.28 -14.31 -2.11
CA GLN A 178 -16.13 -14.56 -3.00
C GLN A 178 -15.15 -13.40 -3.14
N PHE A 179 -15.60 -12.17 -2.90
CA PHE A 179 -14.83 -10.98 -3.21
C PHE A 179 -14.43 -10.22 -1.95
N GLY A 180 -13.20 -9.70 -1.96
CA GLY A 180 -12.72 -8.75 -0.97
C GLY A 180 -13.21 -7.34 -1.27
N TYR A 181 -12.44 -6.35 -0.82
CA TYR A 181 -12.58 -4.98 -1.27
C TYR A 181 -11.81 -4.79 -2.56
N SER A 182 -12.36 -4.01 -3.49
CA SER A 182 -11.80 -3.80 -4.81
C SER A 182 -11.88 -2.32 -5.22
N LEU A 183 -10.72 -1.72 -5.47
CA LEU A 183 -10.58 -0.28 -5.70
C LEU A 183 -9.76 -0.04 -6.97
N TYR A 184 -10.35 0.66 -7.94
CA TYR A 184 -9.67 1.11 -9.16
C TYR A 184 -8.69 2.23 -8.82
N GLU A 185 -9.15 3.29 -8.15
CA GLU A 185 -8.32 4.47 -7.86
C GLU A 185 -8.64 5.05 -6.47
N PHE A 186 -7.60 5.51 -5.77
CA PHE A 186 -7.63 6.22 -4.50
C PHE A 186 -6.97 7.58 -4.68
N GLU A 187 -7.77 8.57 -5.06
CA GLU A 187 -7.28 9.94 -5.21
C GLU A 187 -7.32 10.67 -3.87
N VAL A 188 -6.22 11.35 -3.55
CA VAL A 188 -6.09 12.16 -2.33
C VAL A 188 -5.85 13.59 -2.76
N TRP A 189 -6.84 14.45 -2.56
CA TRP A 189 -6.79 15.84 -2.99
C TRP A 189 -6.42 16.77 -1.85
N GLY A 190 -5.50 17.68 -2.15
CA GLY A 190 -5.03 18.66 -1.17
C GLY A 190 -3.77 19.37 -1.63
N THR A 191 -3.07 19.96 -0.67
CA THR A 191 -1.80 20.68 -0.86
C THR A 191 -0.67 19.98 -0.08
N GLY A 192 0.57 20.30 -0.40
CA GLY A 192 1.76 19.63 0.10
C GLY A 192 2.20 18.48 -0.81
N GLY A 193 2.81 17.46 -0.22
CA GLY A 193 3.38 16.32 -0.95
C GLY A 193 4.58 16.72 -1.82
N SER A 194 5.28 15.74 -2.39
CA SER A 194 6.24 16.04 -3.45
C SER A 194 5.45 16.30 -4.74
N ALA A 195 5.35 17.57 -5.16
CA ALA A 195 4.61 18.02 -6.35
C ALA A 195 4.98 17.27 -7.65
N ALA A 196 6.11 16.57 -7.63
CA ALA A 196 6.39 15.43 -8.46
C ALA A 196 7.18 14.49 -7.57
N ALA A 197 6.87 13.19 -7.54
CA ALA A 197 7.87 12.19 -7.17
C ALA A 197 8.98 12.12 -8.24
N ALA A 198 9.53 13.28 -8.65
CA ALA A 198 10.91 13.34 -9.04
C ALA A 198 11.68 13.07 -7.75
N TYR A 199 12.02 11.80 -7.53
CA TYR A 199 13.25 11.53 -6.78
C TYR A 199 14.28 12.54 -7.29
N PRO A 200 14.98 13.29 -6.42
CA PRO A 200 15.97 14.26 -6.88
C PRO A 200 16.82 13.58 -7.95
N ALA A 201 17.04 14.26 -9.08
CA ALA A 201 17.90 13.73 -10.13
C ALA A 201 19.13 13.16 -9.46
N LEU A 202 19.48 11.90 -9.79
CA LEU A 202 20.59 11.19 -9.15
C LEU A 202 21.75 12.17 -9.02
N PRO A 203 22.25 12.45 -7.81
CA PRO A 203 23.50 13.19 -7.69
C PRO A 203 24.50 12.53 -8.63
N ALA A 204 25.17 13.32 -9.47
CA ALA A 204 26.28 12.81 -10.25
C ALA A 204 27.19 12.00 -9.33
N GLU A 205 27.75 10.89 -9.83
CA GLU A 205 28.66 10.07 -9.03
C GLU A 205 29.67 10.98 -8.36
N GLN A 206 29.68 10.96 -7.02
CA GLN A 206 30.60 11.80 -6.27
C GLN A 206 32.01 11.31 -6.61
N PRO A 207 32.92 12.19 -7.06
CA PRO A 207 34.31 11.78 -7.25
C PRO A 207 34.89 11.41 -5.89
N GLY A 208 35.55 10.26 -5.79
CA GLY A 208 36.14 9.79 -4.54
C GLY A 208 36.44 8.30 -4.52
N SER A 209 37.19 7.88 -3.49
CA SER A 209 37.42 6.47 -3.22
C SER A 209 36.25 5.90 -2.43
N TYR A 210 35.49 5.00 -3.05
CA TYR A 210 34.44 4.25 -2.38
C TYR A 210 35.06 3.09 -1.60
N ARG A 211 34.61 2.88 -0.35
CA ARG A 211 34.96 1.67 0.42
C ARG A 211 33.74 0.77 0.54
N THR A 212 33.93 -0.51 0.24
CA THR A 212 32.96 -1.55 0.57
C THR A 212 32.84 -1.64 2.09
N THR A 213 31.69 -1.25 2.63
CA THR A 213 31.39 -1.37 4.07
C THR A 213 30.80 -2.74 4.41
N PHE A 214 30.27 -3.45 3.43
CA PHE A 214 29.70 -4.78 3.55
C PHE A 214 29.68 -5.47 2.16
N PHE A 215 30.08 -6.74 2.10
CA PHE A 215 29.94 -7.58 0.91
C PHE A 215 29.73 -9.03 1.33
N ASP A 216 28.70 -9.64 0.78
CA ASP A 216 28.43 -11.07 0.87
C ASP A 216 27.97 -11.54 -0.51
N ASP A 217 28.71 -12.49 -1.10
CA ASP A 217 28.44 -13.00 -2.44
C ASP A 217 27.52 -14.23 -2.43
N PHE A 218 27.14 -14.71 -1.23
CA PHE A 218 26.30 -15.89 -1.04
C PHE A 218 26.81 -17.14 -1.78
N THR A 219 28.12 -17.23 -2.04
CA THR A 219 28.73 -18.36 -2.77
C THR A 219 28.85 -19.63 -1.92
N THR A 220 28.59 -19.53 -0.62
CA THR A 220 28.65 -20.66 0.31
C THR A 220 27.26 -21.01 0.83
N ALA A 221 27.04 -22.30 1.09
CA ALA A 221 25.78 -22.81 1.62
C ALA A 221 25.53 -22.46 3.11
N ALA A 222 26.45 -21.74 3.76
CA ALA A 222 26.39 -21.43 5.18
C ALA A 222 26.45 -19.91 5.40
N LEU A 223 25.67 -19.40 6.36
CA LEU A 223 25.73 -18.00 6.77
C LEU A 223 27.08 -17.71 7.44
N ASP A 224 27.85 -16.78 6.88
CA ASP A 224 29.09 -16.32 7.48
C ASP A 224 28.82 -15.40 8.69
N ARG A 225 28.72 -15.99 9.88
CA ARG A 225 28.43 -15.27 11.13
C ARG A 225 29.51 -14.26 11.54
N ALA A 226 30.67 -14.23 10.91
CA ALA A 226 31.67 -13.17 11.13
C ALA A 226 31.28 -11.86 10.42
N LYS A 227 30.51 -11.94 9.32
CA LYS A 227 29.98 -10.77 8.59
C LYS A 227 28.64 -10.27 9.14
N TRP A 228 27.94 -11.12 9.90
CA TRP A 228 26.57 -10.89 10.34
C TRP A 228 26.46 -10.86 11.86
N ARG A 229 26.05 -9.72 12.44
CA ARG A 229 25.67 -9.64 13.86
C ARG A 229 24.22 -10.13 14.04
N VAL A 230 24.06 -11.42 14.30
CA VAL A 230 22.75 -12.05 14.50
C VAL A 230 22.27 -11.85 15.94
N VAL A 231 21.09 -11.25 16.13
CA VAL A 231 20.44 -11.15 17.45
C VAL A 231 19.26 -12.11 17.49
N ARG A 232 19.28 -13.07 18.42
CA ARG A 232 18.19 -14.03 18.64
C ARG A 232 17.30 -13.51 19.78
N THR A 233 16.14 -12.94 19.45
CA THR A 233 15.17 -12.49 20.47
C THR A 233 14.21 -13.63 20.82
N GLY A 234 14.62 -14.50 21.75
CA GLY A 234 13.77 -15.53 22.36
C GLY A 234 14.27 -16.97 22.21
N THR A 235 13.97 -17.80 23.21
CA THR A 235 14.35 -19.23 23.28
C THR A 235 13.36 -20.17 22.57
N GLU A 236 12.13 -19.73 22.34
CA GLU A 236 11.07 -20.49 21.68
C GLU A 236 10.33 -19.61 20.68
N MET A 237 10.77 -19.61 19.42
CA MET A 237 9.97 -19.10 18.31
C MET A 237 9.57 -20.31 17.48
N GLY A 238 8.34 -20.79 17.68
CA GLY A 238 7.74 -21.81 16.82
C GLY A 238 7.69 -21.34 15.37
N SER A 239 7.66 -22.29 14.43
CA SER A 239 7.49 -22.00 13.02
C SER A 239 6.17 -21.27 12.78
N VAL A 240 6.23 -20.06 12.21
CA VAL A 240 5.05 -19.42 11.59
C VAL A 240 5.12 -19.78 10.12
N ASN A 241 4.04 -20.32 9.56
CA ASN A 241 3.89 -20.66 8.13
C ASN A 241 5.06 -21.46 7.50
N GLY A 242 5.75 -22.30 8.29
CA GLY A 242 6.88 -23.12 7.82
C GLY A 242 8.23 -22.40 7.72
N GLU A 243 8.35 -21.14 8.17
CA GLU A 243 9.60 -20.39 8.09
C GLU A 243 10.18 -20.08 9.49
N SER A 244 11.51 -20.26 9.64
CA SER A 244 12.25 -19.76 10.82
C SER A 244 12.48 -18.26 10.70
N GLN A 245 12.12 -17.49 11.73
CA GLN A 245 12.30 -16.04 11.72
C GLN A 245 13.56 -15.63 12.51
N ALA A 246 14.50 -14.97 11.82
CA ALA A 246 15.60 -14.25 12.46
C ALA A 246 15.50 -12.75 12.13
N TYR A 247 15.83 -11.90 13.09
CA TYR A 247 15.91 -10.44 12.93
C TYR A 247 17.36 -9.99 13.14
N VAL A 248 17.78 -8.97 12.40
CA VAL A 248 19.05 -8.27 12.62
C VAL A 248 18.70 -6.92 13.22
N ASP A 249 19.08 -6.69 14.48
CA ASP A 249 19.06 -5.34 15.05
C ASP A 249 20.40 -4.67 14.74
N SER A 250 20.37 -3.81 13.74
CA SER A 250 21.46 -2.92 13.35
C SER A 250 20.89 -1.52 13.29
N ARG A 251 21.50 -0.57 13.99
CA ARG A 251 21.11 0.86 13.96
C ARG A 251 21.25 1.50 12.57
N THR A 252 21.68 0.76 11.54
CA THR A 252 21.96 1.32 10.21
C THR A 252 21.45 0.50 9.02
N THR A 253 20.76 -0.64 9.18
CA THR A 253 20.28 -1.40 8.01
C THR A 253 19.06 -2.28 8.28
N SER A 254 18.05 -2.16 7.41
CA SER A 254 16.92 -3.08 7.29
C SER A 254 17.06 -3.90 6.00
N ALA A 255 17.19 -5.23 6.11
CA ALA A 255 16.77 -6.18 5.07
C ALA A 255 16.61 -7.59 5.68
N ARG A 256 15.57 -8.31 5.22
CA ARG A 256 15.14 -9.66 5.63
C ARG A 256 14.96 -10.52 4.38
N ARG A 257 15.47 -11.77 4.37
CA ARG A 257 14.94 -13.01 3.71
C ARG A 257 15.98 -14.17 3.89
N THR A 258 15.72 -15.49 3.88
CA THR A 258 14.61 -16.34 3.39
C THR A 258 14.65 -17.76 4.00
N ALA A 259 13.53 -18.47 3.80
CA ALA A 259 13.19 -19.88 4.01
C ALA A 259 14.21 -20.97 3.65
N VAL A 260 14.01 -22.13 4.28
CA VAL A 260 14.33 -23.49 3.78
C VAL A 260 13.07 -24.05 3.15
#